data_AF-A0A291QAA7-F1
#
_entry.id   AF-A0A291QAA7-F1
#
_cell.length_a   1.000
_cell.length_b   1.000
_cell.length_c   1.000
_cell.angle_alpha   90.00
_cell.angle_beta   90.00
_cell.angle_gamma   90.00
#
_symmetry.space_group_name_H-M   'P 1'
#
loop_
_entity.id
_entity.type
_entity.pdbx_description
1 polymer ?
#
loop_
_entity_poly.entity_id
_entity_poly.type
_entity_poly.pdbx_seq_one_letter_code
_entity_poly.pdbx_strand_id
1 'polypeptide(L)'
;MIGTLIAVLGTLAGAVVAGFMQYLTTARTARKATAEQRRQALATAIPALLAALAGHREQQYLKLVARREAQAETAEARQARYAARTAVTSAMDTLHMTTQDDVLLAAAQEAVDAAMALGDASEGELDAAGLRARQAHTALRTIGARSIYA
;
A
#
# COMPACT_ATOMS: atom_id res chain seq x y z
N MET A 1 56.22 34.87 10.70
CA MET A 1 55.85 33.84 11.70
C MET A 1 54.36 33.90 12.07
N ILE A 2 53.82 35.04 12.52
CA ILE A 2 52.41 35.13 12.97
C ILE A 2 51.40 34.99 11.81
N GLY A 3 51.65 35.61 10.65
CA GLY A 3 50.73 35.58 9.50
C GLY A 3 50.51 34.19 8.89
N THR A 4 51.54 33.35 8.86
CA THR A 4 51.44 31.95 8.38
C THR A 4 50.60 31.08 9.30
N LEU A 5 50.65 31.33 10.61
CA LEU A 5 49.87 30.61 11.63
C LEU A 5 48.37 30.92 11.51
N ILE A 6 48.03 32.20 11.27
CA ILE A 6 46.66 32.66 11.02
C ILE A 6 46.10 32.03 9.74
N ALA A 7 46.90 31.95 8.68
CA ALA A 7 46.49 31.34 7.42
C ALA A 7 46.14 29.85 7.57
N VAL A 8 46.97 29.07 8.27
CA VAL A 8 46.71 27.64 8.51
C VAL A 8 45.44 27.44 9.34
N LEU A 9 45.24 28.23 10.40
CA LEU A 9 44.02 28.18 11.22
C LEU A 9 42.77 28.52 10.42
N GLY A 10 42.85 29.50 9.51
CA GLY A 10 41.75 29.85 8.60
C GLY A 10 41.38 28.70 7.66
N THR A 11 42.38 28.03 7.07
CA THR A 11 42.15 26.87 6.19
C THR A 11 41.59 25.68 6.95
N LEU A 12 42.08 25.42 8.16
CA LEU A 12 41.60 24.31 9.01
C LEU A 12 40.16 24.57 9.47
N ALA A 13 39.84 25.80 9.88
CA ALA A 13 38.48 26.21 10.20
C ALA A 13 37.55 26.10 8.99
N GLY A 14 38.01 26.53 7.81
CA GLY A 14 37.27 26.39 6.54
C GLY A 14 36.97 24.93 6.19
N ALA A 15 37.94 24.02 6.35
CA ALA A 15 37.77 22.59 6.11
C ALA A 15 36.77 21.96 7.08
N VAL A 16 36.80 22.34 8.37
CA VAL A 16 35.85 21.86 9.38
C VAL A 16 34.43 22.33 9.08
N VAL A 17 34.25 23.61 8.76
CA VAL A 17 32.92 24.17 8.42
C VAL A 17 32.37 23.53 7.14
N ALA A 18 33.21 23.36 6.11
CA ALA A 18 32.82 22.69 4.87
C ALA A 18 32.40 21.22 5.12
N GLY A 19 33.19 20.47 5.88
CA GLY A 19 32.87 19.09 6.24
C GLY A 19 31.58 18.97 7.05
N PHE A 20 31.32 19.90 7.98
CA PHE A 20 30.08 19.94 8.75
C PHE A 20 28.86 20.26 7.88
N MET A 21 28.98 21.25 6.97
CA MET A 21 27.92 21.57 6.01
C MET A 21 27.63 20.39 5.07
N GLN A 22 28.67 19.68 4.63
CA GLN A 22 28.56 18.50 3.77
C GLN A 22 27.89 17.32 4.50
N TYR A 23 28.16 17.14 5.79
CA TYR A 23 27.46 16.17 6.62
C TYR A 23 25.97 16.51 6.77
N LEU A 24 25.64 17.78 7.06
CA LEU A 24 24.26 18.23 7.20
C LEU A 24 23.47 18.09 5.90
N THR A 25 24.06 18.44 4.76
CA THR A 25 23.41 18.27 3.46
C THR A 25 23.20 16.80 3.14
N THR A 26 24.21 15.95 3.36
CA THR A 26 24.12 14.49 3.14
C THR A 26 23.06 13.83 4.03
N ALA A 27 22.99 14.20 5.31
CA ALA A 27 21.97 13.69 6.22
C ALA A 27 20.56 14.13 5.79
N ARG A 28 20.40 15.37 5.31
CA ARG A 28 19.11 15.88 4.80
C ARG A 28 18.71 15.21 3.48
N THR A 29 19.64 15.00 2.56
CA THR A 29 19.35 14.34 1.28
C THR A 29 19.00 12.87 1.49
N ALA A 30 19.73 12.16 2.37
CA ALA A 30 19.42 10.78 2.73
C ALA A 30 18.00 10.65 3.31
N ARG A 31 17.62 11.52 4.25
CA ARG A 31 16.25 11.54 4.82
C ARG A 31 15.18 11.78 3.76
N LYS A 32 15.40 12.73 2.85
CA LYS A 32 14.46 13.00 1.74
C LYS A 32 14.35 11.81 0.79
N ALA A 33 15.47 11.16 0.48
CA ALA A 33 15.48 9.98 -0.38
C ALA A 33 14.71 8.81 0.24
N THR A 34 14.88 8.54 1.53
CA THR A 34 14.12 7.49 2.24
C THR A 34 12.62 7.81 2.28
N ALA A 35 12.24 9.06 2.53
CA ALA A 35 10.83 9.48 2.52
C ALA A 35 10.20 9.32 1.12
N GLU A 36 10.92 9.72 0.08
CA GLU A 36 10.51 9.54 -1.32
C GLU A 36 10.34 8.06 -1.68
N GLN A 37 11.31 7.22 -1.32
CA GLN A 37 11.26 5.78 -1.56
C GLN A 37 10.06 5.13 -0.86
N ARG A 38 9.79 5.51 0.40
CA ARG A 38 8.60 5.05 1.12
C ARG A 38 7.32 5.49 0.42
N ARG A 39 7.25 6.75 -0.03
CA ARG A 39 6.08 7.26 -0.77
C ARG A 39 5.84 6.44 -2.05
N GLN A 40 6.87 6.16 -2.82
CA GLN A 40 6.78 5.37 -4.04
C GLN A 40 6.35 3.92 -3.77
N ALA A 41 6.87 3.31 -2.69
CA ALA A 41 6.48 1.97 -2.28
C ALA A 41 4.98 1.93 -1.90
N LEU A 42 4.49 2.91 -1.13
CA LEU A 42 3.07 3.05 -0.80
C LEU A 42 2.20 3.31 -2.04
N ALA A 43 2.66 4.18 -2.93
CA ALA A 43 1.98 4.49 -4.19
C ALA A 43 1.89 3.28 -5.14
N THR A 44 2.70 2.25 -4.92
CA THR A 44 2.62 0.97 -5.64
C THR A 44 1.74 -0.04 -4.89
N ALA A 45 1.97 -0.22 -3.58
CA ALA A 45 1.32 -1.25 -2.78
C ALA A 45 -0.18 -1.01 -2.59
N ILE A 46 -0.60 0.23 -2.32
CA ILE A 46 -2.01 0.55 -2.06
C ILE A 46 -2.87 0.30 -3.32
N PRO A 47 -2.53 0.83 -4.52
CA PRO A 47 -3.30 0.53 -5.72
C PRO A 47 -3.30 -0.95 -6.09
N ALA A 48 -2.20 -1.68 -5.86
CA ALA A 48 -2.14 -3.12 -6.10
C ALA A 48 -3.16 -3.88 -5.23
N LEU A 49 -3.26 -3.53 -3.95
CA LEU A 49 -4.28 -4.13 -3.06
C LEU A 49 -5.69 -3.75 -3.50
N LEU A 50 -5.95 -2.49 -3.84
CA LEU A 50 -7.26 -2.06 -4.34
C LEU A 50 -7.65 -2.84 -5.61
N ALA A 51 -6.73 -3.02 -6.55
CA ALA A 51 -6.96 -3.80 -7.76
C ALA A 51 -7.25 -5.27 -7.46
N ALA A 52 -6.47 -5.89 -6.56
CA ALA A 52 -6.70 -7.28 -6.13
C ALA A 52 -8.08 -7.46 -5.49
N LEU A 53 -8.52 -6.52 -4.64
CA LEU A 53 -9.85 -6.53 -4.04
C LEU A 53 -10.97 -6.36 -5.08
N ALA A 54 -10.75 -5.57 -6.12
CA ALA A 54 -11.70 -5.45 -7.22
C ALA A 54 -11.81 -6.76 -8.01
N GLY A 55 -10.67 -7.34 -8.39
CA GLY A 55 -10.62 -8.63 -9.09
C GLY A 55 -11.24 -9.76 -8.28
N HIS A 56 -11.00 -9.81 -6.96
CA HIS A 56 -11.65 -10.79 -6.09
C HIS A 56 -13.17 -10.68 -6.11
N ARG A 57 -13.71 -9.47 -5.94
CA ARG A 57 -15.16 -9.24 -5.94
C ARG A 57 -15.79 -9.58 -7.29
N GLU A 58 -15.13 -9.24 -8.39
CA GLU A 58 -15.55 -9.64 -9.73
C GLU A 58 -15.74 -11.16 -9.83
N GLN A 59 -14.75 -11.93 -9.39
CA GLN A 59 -14.84 -13.39 -9.42
C GLN A 59 -15.95 -13.95 -8.49
N GLN A 60 -16.28 -13.27 -7.39
CA GLN A 60 -17.44 -13.64 -6.56
C GLN A 60 -18.76 -13.35 -7.27
N TYR A 61 -18.89 -12.20 -7.95
CA TYR A 61 -20.10 -11.90 -8.73
C TYR A 61 -20.27 -12.86 -9.91
N LEU A 62 -19.20 -13.24 -10.61
CA LEU A 62 -19.25 -14.24 -11.68
C LEU A 62 -19.72 -15.60 -11.15
N LYS A 63 -19.25 -16.03 -9.98
CA LYS A 63 -19.75 -17.23 -9.29
C LYS A 63 -21.25 -17.14 -9.00
N LEU A 64 -21.74 -15.97 -8.57
CA LEU A 64 -23.17 -15.76 -8.29
C LEU A 64 -24.01 -15.80 -9.57
N VAL A 65 -23.55 -15.17 -10.65
CA VAL A 65 -24.21 -15.21 -11.96
C VAL A 65 -24.30 -16.65 -12.48
N ALA A 66 -23.18 -17.40 -12.47
CA ALA A 66 -23.16 -18.79 -12.89
C ALA A 66 -24.14 -19.66 -12.08
N ARG A 67 -24.26 -19.43 -10.78
CA ARG A 67 -25.24 -20.11 -9.91
C ARG A 67 -26.69 -19.79 -10.31
N ARG A 68 -27.00 -18.52 -10.59
CA ARG A 68 -28.34 -18.09 -11.03
C ARG A 68 -28.71 -18.67 -12.38
N GLU A 69 -27.74 -18.84 -13.26
CA GLU A 69 -27.89 -19.47 -14.58
C GLU A 69 -27.86 -21.01 -14.52
N ALA A 70 -27.81 -21.61 -13.32
CA ALA A 70 -27.69 -23.04 -13.09
C ALA A 70 -26.51 -23.70 -13.84
N GLN A 71 -25.44 -22.94 -14.09
CA GLN A 71 -24.23 -23.44 -14.72
C GLN A 71 -23.38 -24.23 -13.71
N ALA A 72 -22.85 -25.35 -14.18
CA ALA A 72 -21.88 -26.11 -13.40
C ALA A 72 -20.59 -25.32 -13.23
N GLU A 73 -19.99 -25.42 -12.05
CA GLU A 73 -18.70 -24.78 -11.80
C GLU A 73 -17.58 -25.45 -12.59
N THR A 74 -16.91 -24.67 -13.44
CA THR A 74 -15.75 -25.13 -14.20
C THR A 74 -14.47 -25.09 -13.36
N ALA A 75 -13.47 -25.89 -13.76
CA ALA A 75 -12.17 -25.90 -13.10
C ALA A 75 -11.48 -24.54 -13.23
N GLU A 76 -11.63 -23.89 -14.38
CA GLU A 76 -11.08 -22.58 -14.71
C GLU A 76 -11.68 -21.50 -13.81
N ALA A 77 -13.00 -21.49 -13.60
CA ALA A 77 -13.67 -20.54 -12.72
C ALA A 77 -13.22 -20.71 -11.26
N ARG A 78 -13.00 -21.95 -10.82
CA ARG A 78 -12.46 -22.25 -9.50
C ARG A 78 -11.01 -21.76 -9.36
N GLN A 79 -10.17 -22.01 -10.36
CA GLN A 79 -8.79 -21.55 -10.39
C GLN A 79 -8.70 -20.02 -10.38
N ALA A 80 -9.53 -19.33 -11.16
CA ALA A 80 -9.58 -17.87 -11.20
C ALA A 80 -9.93 -17.26 -9.83
N ARG A 81 -10.88 -17.85 -9.10
CA ARG A 81 -11.19 -17.43 -7.73
C ARG A 81 -10.04 -17.65 -6.75
N TYR A 82 -9.36 -18.79 -6.83
CA TYR A 82 -8.18 -19.04 -5.99
C TYR A 82 -7.05 -18.07 -6.32
N ALA A 83 -6.78 -17.83 -7.60
CA ALA A 83 -5.79 -16.85 -8.03
C ALA A 83 -6.12 -15.44 -7.51
N ALA A 84 -7.39 -15.02 -7.60
CA ALA A 84 -7.82 -13.73 -7.08
C ALA A 84 -7.69 -13.64 -5.55
N ARG A 85 -8.01 -14.71 -4.81
CA ARG A 85 -7.77 -14.76 -3.35
C ARG A 85 -6.29 -14.65 -3.01
N THR A 86 -5.43 -15.40 -3.71
CA THR A 86 -3.98 -15.32 -3.53
C THR A 86 -3.44 -13.93 -3.83
N ALA A 87 -3.93 -13.27 -4.89
CA ALA A 87 -3.52 -11.91 -5.23
C ALA A 87 -3.85 -10.91 -4.12
N VAL A 88 -5.00 -11.04 -3.46
CA VAL A 88 -5.36 -10.21 -2.30
C VAL A 88 -4.39 -10.45 -1.15
N THR A 89 -4.11 -11.71 -0.80
CA THR A 89 -3.15 -12.05 0.27
C THR A 89 -1.76 -11.48 -0.03
N SER A 90 -1.22 -11.72 -1.22
CA SER A 90 0.10 -11.20 -1.60
C SER A 90 0.18 -9.67 -1.59
N ALA A 91 -0.89 -8.98 -2.00
CA ALA A 91 -0.95 -7.52 -1.95
C ALA A 91 -1.02 -7.00 -0.50
N MET A 92 -1.76 -7.68 0.38
CA MET A 92 -1.82 -7.35 1.81
C MET A 92 -0.47 -7.56 2.50
N ASP A 93 0.21 -8.67 2.22
CA ASP A 93 1.56 -8.95 2.75
C ASP A 93 2.55 -7.87 2.31
N THR A 94 2.50 -7.49 1.03
CA THR A 94 3.33 -6.40 0.48
C THR A 94 3.07 -5.08 1.21
N LEU A 95 1.80 -4.75 1.50
CA LEU A 95 1.46 -3.54 2.24
C LEU A 95 2.00 -3.58 3.67
N HIS A 96 1.88 -4.71 4.38
CA HIS A 96 2.45 -4.91 5.71
C HIS A 96 3.98 -4.76 5.74
N MET A 97 4.67 -5.20 4.70
CA MET A 97 6.13 -5.03 4.57
C MET A 97 6.53 -3.58 4.22
N THR A 98 5.59 -2.75 3.76
CA THR A 98 5.85 -1.39 3.29
C THR A 98 5.63 -0.32 4.37
N THR A 99 4.78 -0.58 5.37
CA THR A 99 4.39 0.45 6.35
C THR A 99 4.03 -0.12 7.71
N GLN A 100 4.15 0.71 8.73
CA GLN A 100 3.71 0.47 10.11
C GLN A 100 2.56 1.41 10.51
N ASP A 101 1.89 2.02 9.53
CA ASP A 101 0.73 2.90 9.77
C ASP A 101 -0.49 2.05 10.12
N ASP A 102 -0.78 1.93 11.42
CA ASP A 102 -1.88 1.11 11.95
C ASP A 102 -3.25 1.52 11.39
N VAL A 103 -3.47 2.80 11.10
CA VAL A 103 -4.74 3.29 10.57
C VAL A 103 -4.93 2.80 9.13
N LEU A 104 -3.86 2.87 8.32
CA LEU A 104 -3.86 2.33 6.97
C LEU A 104 -4.01 0.81 6.96
N LEU A 105 -3.30 0.09 7.83
CA LEU A 105 -3.36 -1.36 7.92
C LEU A 105 -4.74 -1.85 8.39
N ALA A 106 -5.37 -1.18 9.36
CA ALA A 106 -6.72 -1.49 9.80
C ALA A 106 -7.75 -1.30 8.67
N ALA A 107 -7.68 -0.18 7.94
CA ALA A 107 -8.56 0.07 6.81
C ALA A 107 -8.35 -0.93 5.66
N ALA A 108 -7.11 -1.37 5.45
CA ALA A 108 -6.79 -2.40 4.47
C ALA A 108 -7.39 -3.75 4.87
N GLN A 109 -7.24 -4.15 6.13
CA GLN A 109 -7.82 -5.38 6.65
C GLN A 109 -9.35 -5.36 6.58
N GLU A 110 -10.01 -4.26 6.95
CA GLU A 110 -11.46 -4.12 6.82
C GLU A 110 -11.94 -4.29 5.37
N ALA A 111 -11.20 -3.72 4.41
CA ALA A 111 -11.50 -3.88 2.99
C ALA A 111 -11.32 -5.32 2.49
N VAL A 112 -10.30 -6.03 2.99
CA VAL A 112 -10.09 -7.47 2.72
C VAL A 112 -11.24 -8.29 3.29
N ASP A 113 -11.57 -8.10 4.56
CA ASP A 113 -12.62 -8.86 5.25
C ASP A 113 -13.98 -8.65 4.58
N ALA A 114 -14.32 -7.40 4.25
CA ALA A 114 -15.55 -7.08 3.55
C ALA A 114 -15.61 -7.69 2.14
N ALA A 115 -14.48 -7.76 1.43
CA ALA A 115 -14.41 -8.41 0.11
C ALA A 115 -14.53 -9.93 0.21
N MET A 116 -13.93 -10.57 1.22
CA MET A 116 -14.03 -12.02 1.44
C MET A 116 -15.44 -12.43 1.85
N ALA A 117 -16.08 -11.65 2.73
CA ALA A 117 -17.45 -11.89 3.20
C ALA A 117 -18.49 -11.92 2.06
N LEU A 118 -18.22 -11.26 0.93
CA LEU A 118 -19.09 -11.31 -0.26
C LEU A 118 -19.23 -12.74 -0.81
N GLY A 119 -18.18 -13.56 -0.71
CA GLY A 119 -18.19 -14.94 -1.23
C GLY A 119 -19.07 -15.91 -0.43
N ASP A 120 -19.35 -15.54 0.83
CA ASP A 120 -20.08 -16.34 1.82
C ASP A 120 -21.49 -15.80 2.11
N ALA A 121 -21.81 -14.60 1.62
CA ALA A 121 -23.11 -13.96 1.84
C ALA A 121 -24.26 -14.75 1.19
N SER A 122 -25.38 -14.84 1.90
CA SER A 122 -26.62 -15.40 1.37
C SER A 122 -27.28 -14.45 0.36
N GLU A 123 -28.20 -14.94 -0.48
CA GLU A 123 -28.81 -14.14 -1.55
C GLU A 123 -29.50 -12.86 -1.03
N GLY A 124 -30.17 -12.93 0.13
CA GLY A 124 -30.81 -11.76 0.76
C GLY A 124 -29.83 -10.74 1.36
N GLU A 125 -28.55 -11.10 1.52
CA GLU A 125 -27.52 -10.25 2.11
C GLU A 125 -26.52 -9.72 1.09
N LEU A 126 -26.58 -10.20 -0.16
CA LEU A 126 -25.60 -9.88 -1.21
C LEU A 126 -25.45 -8.38 -1.45
N ASP A 127 -26.57 -7.65 -1.52
CA ASP A 127 -26.54 -6.21 -1.79
C ASP A 127 -25.88 -5.45 -0.64
N ALA A 128 -26.19 -5.84 0.61
CA ALA A 128 -25.59 -5.26 1.80
C ALA A 128 -24.09 -5.61 1.91
N ALA A 129 -23.70 -6.85 1.64
CA ALA A 129 -22.30 -7.28 1.59
C ALA A 129 -21.53 -6.53 0.48
N GLY A 130 -22.11 -6.41 -0.71
CA GLY A 130 -21.53 -5.68 -1.83
C GLY A 130 -21.38 -4.18 -1.55
N LEU A 131 -22.35 -3.56 -0.88
CA LEU A 131 -22.24 -2.17 -0.41
C LEU A 131 -21.11 -1.99 0.60
N ARG A 132 -21.05 -2.84 1.64
CA ARG A 132 -19.97 -2.81 2.65
C ARG A 132 -18.59 -2.94 2.01
N ALA A 133 -18.42 -3.88 1.09
CA ALA A 133 -17.15 -4.07 0.38
C ALA A 133 -16.74 -2.82 -0.44
N ARG A 134 -17.69 -2.15 -1.09
CA ARG A 134 -17.43 -0.89 -1.83
C ARG A 134 -17.09 0.27 -0.90
N GLN A 135 -17.76 0.36 0.24
CA GLN A 135 -17.49 1.38 1.25
C GLN A 135 -16.11 1.20 1.87
N ALA A 136 -15.76 -0.01 2.30
CA ALA A 136 -14.45 -0.32 2.87
C ALA A 136 -13.32 -0.10 1.84
N HIS A 137 -13.52 -0.49 0.57
CA HIS A 137 -12.60 -0.18 -0.52
C HIS A 137 -12.42 1.34 -0.71
N THR A 138 -13.49 2.12 -0.61
CA THR A 138 -13.42 3.58 -0.70
C THR A 138 -12.69 4.19 0.48
N ALA A 139 -12.93 3.69 1.70
CA ALA A 139 -12.24 4.13 2.91
C ALA A 139 -10.73 3.88 2.81
N LEU A 140 -10.32 2.66 2.41
CA LEU A 140 -8.92 2.33 2.14
C LEU A 140 -8.30 3.27 1.10
N ARG A 141 -9.01 3.56 -0.01
CA ARG A 141 -8.52 4.49 -1.04
C ARG A 141 -8.30 5.89 -0.46
N THR A 142 -9.24 6.41 0.33
CA THR A 142 -9.14 7.75 0.93
C THR A 142 -8.01 7.83 1.96
N ILE A 143 -7.89 6.83 2.84
CA ILE A 143 -6.82 6.77 3.85
C ILE A 143 -5.47 6.60 3.16
N GLY A 144 -5.37 5.67 2.21
CA GLY A 144 -4.15 5.43 1.44
C GLY A 144 -3.67 6.66 0.67
N ALA A 145 -4.58 7.43 0.06
CA ALA A 145 -4.22 8.70 -0.58
C ALA A 145 -3.63 9.70 0.43
N ARG A 146 -4.18 9.78 1.65
CA ARG A 146 -3.59 10.63 2.71
C ARG A 146 -2.20 10.13 3.10
N SER A 147 -2.01 8.83 3.32
CA SER A 147 -0.70 8.28 3.70
C SER A 147 0.39 8.44 2.62
N ILE A 148 0.02 8.59 1.34
CA ILE A 148 0.97 8.88 0.25
C ILE A 148 1.38 10.36 0.26
N TYR A 149 0.47 11.28 0.58
CA TYR A 149 0.71 12.73 0.47
C TYR A 149 0.88 13.46 1.81
N ALA A 150 0.88 12.73 2.92
CA ALA A 150 1.22 13.25 4.26
C ALA A 150 2.73 13.44 4.42
#